data_AF-A0A8C0KQF4-F1
#
_entry.id   AF-A0A8C0KQF4-F1
#
_cell.length_a   1.000
_cell.length_b   1.000
_cell.length_c   1.000
_cell.angle_alpha   90.00
_cell.angle_beta   90.00
_cell.angle_gamma   90.00
#
_symmetry.space_group_name_H-M   'P 1'
#
loop_
_entity.id
_entity.type
_entity.pdbx_description
1 polymer ?
#
loop_
_entity_poly.entity_id
_entity_poly.type
_entity_poly.pdbx_seq_one_letter_code
_entity_poly.pdbx_strand_id
1 'polypeptide(L)'
;MGKFIGHLYPGLYLFSYGLYQAAVVSKAMIVNDSLLYLSCPPRNKGRWAGLWGISYGGLLKLVTGSILTVYVVFCLDDMMVLMDKKYPPRFLYPKEWQHLTMFILLTLNGCVDVMSRNLLPQRCVLLEKGSLVLTFYVLLLLLISHVQDTTGIELQIHYLLILVVFLLMLVLTIELWTPDTFQLLLIEAFLFLMMGSWLMQAGFILYRPVTGYPWQDDDISDIMFVTTFFCWHVMINQTYSKIYLGKKHREEPRSFFLPRRKQ
;
A
#
# COMPACT_ATOMS: atom_id res chain seq x y z
N MET A 1 2.98 3.39 20.76
CA MET A 1 4.02 2.45 20.33
C MET A 1 3.98 2.33 18.80
N GLY A 2 4.41 3.39 18.11
CA GLY A 2 5.07 3.20 16.82
C GLY A 2 6.39 2.49 17.17
N LYS A 3 6.53 1.22 16.82
CA LYS A 3 7.77 0.46 16.98
C LYS A 3 8.27 0.09 15.59
N PHE A 4 9.53 -0.29 15.50
CA PHE A 4 10.16 -0.79 14.27
C PHE A 4 9.25 -1.73 13.46
N ILE A 5 8.60 -2.68 14.15
CA ILE A 5 7.74 -3.68 13.50
C ILE A 5 6.42 -3.11 12.95
N GLY A 6 5.90 -2.06 13.60
CA GLY A 6 4.69 -1.36 13.16
C GLY A 6 4.90 -0.55 11.88
N HIS A 7 6.15 -0.25 11.52
CA HIS A 7 6.51 0.41 10.27
C HIS A 7 6.97 -0.61 9.21
N LEU A 8 7.84 -1.55 9.61
CA LEU A 8 8.42 -2.53 8.72
C LEU A 8 7.38 -3.48 8.12
N TYR A 9 6.48 -4.04 8.94
CA TYR A 9 5.56 -5.08 8.48
C TYR A 9 4.48 -4.52 7.53
N PRO A 10 3.79 -3.40 7.84
CA PRO A 10 2.92 -2.75 6.86
C PRO A 10 3.67 -2.28 5.61
N GLY A 11 4.91 -1.80 5.76
CA GLY A 11 5.77 -1.42 4.65
C GLY A 11 6.06 -2.58 3.69
N LEU A 12 6.45 -3.74 4.21
CA LEU A 12 6.68 -4.97 3.43
C LEU A 12 5.42 -5.45 2.72
N TYR A 13 4.27 -5.43 3.41
CA TYR A 13 2.99 -5.80 2.83
C TYR A 13 2.64 -4.89 1.63
N LEU A 14 2.73 -3.57 1.81
CA LEU A 14 2.41 -2.60 0.74
C LEU A 14 3.41 -2.68 -0.42
N PHE A 15 4.69 -2.88 -0.12
CA PHE A 15 5.72 -3.01 -1.15
C PHE A 15 5.54 -4.30 -1.97
N SER A 16 5.29 -5.44 -1.32
CA SER A 16 5.02 -6.70 -2.03
C SER A 16 3.72 -6.63 -2.85
N TYR A 17 2.69 -5.97 -2.34
CA TYR A 17 1.46 -5.69 -3.09
C TYR A 17 1.72 -4.81 -4.33
N GLY A 18 2.50 -3.73 -4.18
CA GLY A 18 2.89 -2.88 -5.30
C GLY A 18 3.71 -3.62 -6.37
N LEU A 19 4.64 -4.50 -5.96
CA LEU A 19 5.41 -5.35 -6.87
C LEU A 19 4.50 -6.33 -7.62
N TYR A 20 3.56 -6.95 -6.91
CA TYR A 20 2.57 -7.83 -7.52
C TYR A 20 1.73 -7.10 -8.56
N GLN A 21 1.17 -5.93 -8.22
CA GLN A 21 0.39 -5.12 -9.15
C GLN A 21 1.21 -4.71 -10.38
N ALA A 22 2.43 -4.21 -10.18
CA ALA A 22 3.33 -3.86 -11.29
C ALA A 22 3.62 -5.05 -12.21
N ALA A 23 3.84 -6.25 -11.64
CA ALA A 23 4.05 -7.47 -12.41
C ALA A 23 2.80 -7.87 -13.22
N VAL A 24 1.61 -7.83 -12.63
CA VAL A 24 0.35 -8.17 -13.32
C VAL A 24 0.09 -7.17 -14.45
N VAL A 25 0.19 -5.86 -14.17
CA VAL A 25 -0.01 -4.79 -15.15
C VAL A 25 0.98 -4.91 -16.32
N SER A 26 2.25 -5.23 -16.04
CA SER A 26 3.25 -5.45 -17.08
C SER A 26 2.99 -6.68 -17.95
N LYS A 27 2.51 -7.79 -17.35
CA LYS A 27 2.11 -8.97 -18.11
C LYS A 27 0.92 -8.69 -19.01
N ALA A 28 -0.09 -7.99 -18.51
CA ALA A 28 -1.25 -7.59 -19.31
C ALA A 28 -0.83 -6.74 -20.52
N MET A 29 0.15 -5.85 -20.36
CA MET A 29 0.72 -5.09 -21.49
C MET A 29 1.45 -5.95 -22.52
N ILE A 30 2.24 -6.93 -22.09
CA ILE A 30 3.05 -7.76 -22.99
C ILE A 30 2.16 -8.69 -23.81
N VAL A 31 1.12 -9.26 -23.18
CA VAL A 31 0.22 -10.21 -23.83
C VAL A 31 -0.77 -9.50 -24.77
N ASN A 32 -0.81 -8.16 -24.78
CA ASN A 32 -1.76 -7.35 -25.57
C ASN A 32 -3.22 -7.77 -25.32
N ASP A 33 -3.48 -8.36 -24.15
CA ASP A 33 -4.79 -8.82 -23.74
C ASP A 33 -5.53 -7.64 -23.11
N SER A 34 -6.80 -7.48 -23.49
CA SER A 34 -7.67 -6.44 -22.94
C SER A 34 -7.66 -6.50 -21.41
N LEU A 35 -7.43 -5.35 -20.76
CA LEU A 35 -7.37 -5.14 -19.30
C LEU A 35 -8.57 -5.72 -18.52
N LEU A 36 -9.64 -6.08 -19.23
CA LEU A 36 -10.80 -6.83 -18.75
C LEU A 36 -10.46 -8.14 -18.02
N TYR A 37 -9.29 -8.76 -18.29
CA TYR A 37 -8.87 -9.99 -17.59
C TYR A 37 -8.46 -9.76 -16.13
N LEU A 38 -8.01 -8.55 -15.74
CA LEU A 38 -7.70 -8.23 -14.32
C LEU A 38 -8.96 -8.26 -13.44
N SER A 39 -10.11 -7.93 -14.02
CA SER A 39 -11.38 -7.79 -13.31
C SER A 39 -12.17 -9.10 -13.21
N CYS A 40 -11.78 -10.15 -13.92
CA CYS A 40 -12.54 -11.40 -14.00
C CYS A 40 -11.66 -12.64 -13.77
N PRO A 41 -11.77 -13.34 -12.62
CA PRO A 41 -11.17 -14.66 -12.51
C PRO A 41 -11.90 -15.64 -13.45
N PRO A 42 -11.19 -16.63 -14.03
CA PRO A 42 -11.83 -17.63 -14.88
C PRO A 42 -12.88 -18.40 -14.07
N ARG A 43 -14.12 -18.41 -14.57
CA ARG A 43 -15.23 -19.18 -14.01
C ARG A 43 -14.98 -20.68 -14.21
N ASN A 44 -14.14 -21.27 -13.37
CA ASN A 44 -13.90 -22.72 -13.38
C ASN A 44 -15.03 -23.44 -12.63
N LYS A 45 -15.79 -24.30 -13.32
CA LYS A 45 -16.93 -25.06 -12.78
C LYS A 45 -16.50 -26.35 -12.06
N GLY A 46 -15.53 -26.26 -11.15
CA GLY A 46 -15.04 -27.42 -10.39
C GLY A 46 -15.35 -27.33 -8.89
N ARG A 47 -15.64 -28.47 -8.24
CA ARG A 47 -15.82 -28.58 -6.77
C ARG A 47 -14.56 -28.14 -6.00
N TRP A 48 -13.38 -28.20 -6.65
CA TRP A 48 -12.09 -27.69 -6.17
C TRP A 48 -11.82 -26.22 -6.54
N ALA A 49 -12.59 -25.64 -7.47
CA ALA A 49 -12.50 -24.22 -7.82
C ALA A 49 -13.07 -23.32 -6.72
N GLY A 50 -13.93 -23.83 -5.83
CA GLY A 50 -14.40 -23.10 -4.65
C GLY A 50 -13.30 -22.87 -3.60
N LEU A 51 -12.41 -23.86 -3.41
CA LEU A 51 -11.23 -23.74 -2.53
C LEU A 51 -10.14 -22.84 -3.14
N TRP A 52 -9.98 -22.86 -4.47
CA TRP A 52 -9.15 -21.91 -5.23
C TRP A 52 -9.82 -20.54 -5.46
N GLY A 53 -11.11 -20.42 -5.12
CA GLY A 53 -11.91 -19.20 -5.30
C GLY A 53 -11.82 -18.24 -4.12
N ILE A 54 -11.07 -18.60 -3.06
CA ILE A 54 -10.83 -17.71 -1.92
C ILE A 54 -10.04 -16.51 -2.41
N SER A 55 -10.53 -15.31 -2.12
CA SER A 55 -9.78 -14.06 -2.33
C SER A 55 -8.51 -14.10 -1.50
N TYR A 56 -7.41 -14.65 -2.04
CA TYR A 56 -6.14 -14.76 -1.31
C TYR A 56 -5.67 -13.38 -0.81
N GLY A 57 -5.86 -12.34 -1.63
CA GLY A 57 -5.60 -10.96 -1.23
C GLY A 57 -6.51 -10.47 -0.10
N GLY A 58 -7.83 -10.75 -0.17
CA GLY A 58 -8.77 -10.37 0.90
C GLY A 58 -8.49 -11.11 2.22
N LEU A 59 -8.19 -12.41 2.15
CA LEU A 59 -7.81 -13.22 3.29
C LEU A 59 -6.49 -12.73 3.90
N LEU A 60 -5.50 -12.38 3.07
CA LEU A 60 -4.22 -11.86 3.53
C LEU A 60 -4.39 -10.53 4.29
N LYS A 61 -5.22 -9.61 3.77
CA LYS A 61 -5.60 -8.36 4.46
C LYS A 61 -6.28 -8.64 5.80
N LEU A 62 -7.28 -9.53 5.80
CA LEU A 62 -8.05 -9.90 6.98
C LEU A 62 -7.16 -10.48 8.08
N VAL A 63 -6.31 -11.44 7.73
CA VAL A 63 -5.39 -12.10 8.67
C VAL A 63 -4.35 -11.10 9.17
N THR A 64 -3.74 -10.32 8.27
CA THR A 64 -2.74 -9.32 8.62
C THR A 64 -3.31 -8.24 9.55
N GLY A 65 -4.46 -7.65 9.20
CA GLY A 65 -5.11 -6.64 10.04
C GLY A 65 -5.51 -7.21 11.41
N SER A 66 -6.02 -8.44 11.45
CA SER A 66 -6.42 -9.08 12.72
C SER A 66 -5.22 -9.34 13.62
N ILE A 67 -4.13 -9.88 13.08
CA ILE A 67 -2.88 -10.11 13.83
C ILE A 67 -2.32 -8.80 14.37
N LEU A 68 -2.29 -7.73 13.56
CA LEU A 68 -1.78 -6.42 13.98
C LEU A 68 -2.68 -5.76 15.04
N THR A 69 -4.01 -5.93 14.92
CA THR A 69 -4.99 -5.47 15.90
C THR A 69 -4.74 -6.14 17.25
N VAL A 70 -4.63 -7.47 17.25
CA VAL A 70 -4.30 -8.25 18.45
C VAL A 70 -2.95 -7.80 19.02
N TYR A 71 -1.93 -7.68 18.18
CA TYR A 71 -0.61 -7.22 18.61
C TYR A 71 -0.64 -5.87 19.33
N VAL A 72 -1.38 -4.87 18.82
CA VAL A 72 -1.48 -3.55 19.47
C VAL A 72 -2.19 -3.63 20.81
N VAL A 73 -3.26 -4.40 20.91
CA VAL A 73 -4.02 -4.55 22.16
C VAL A 73 -3.19 -5.27 23.22
N PHE A 74 -2.50 -6.35 22.86
CA PHE A 74 -1.71 -7.17 23.79
C PHE A 74 -0.35 -6.58 24.15
N CYS A 75 0.24 -5.71 23.31
CA CYS A 75 1.51 -5.05 23.63
C CYS A 75 1.39 -3.86 24.58
N LEU A 76 0.16 -3.53 25.02
CA LEU A 76 -0.09 -2.51 26.02
C LEU A 76 -0.40 -3.21 27.34
N ASP A 77 0.48 -3.01 28.33
CA ASP A 77 0.38 -3.62 29.66
C ASP A 77 -0.98 -3.34 30.34
N ASP A 78 -1.63 -2.22 29.98
CA ASP A 78 -2.92 -1.78 30.52
C ASP A 78 -4.14 -2.08 29.63
N MET A 79 -4.06 -2.91 28.59
CA MET A 79 -5.23 -3.28 27.74
C MET A 79 -6.02 -2.07 27.20
N MET A 80 -5.34 -1.13 26.51
CA MET A 80 -5.95 0.03 25.83
C MET A 80 -7.03 0.77 26.66
N VAL A 81 -6.73 1.14 27.90
CA VAL A 81 -7.63 1.99 28.70
C VAL A 81 -7.83 3.34 27.99
N LEU A 82 -9.08 3.70 27.71
CA LEU A 82 -9.42 4.94 27.01
C LEU A 82 -9.24 6.18 27.90
N MET A 83 -9.74 6.10 29.13
CA MET A 83 -9.63 7.12 30.17
C MET A 83 -9.55 6.43 31.53
N ASP A 84 -8.68 6.91 32.41
CA ASP A 84 -8.58 6.41 33.78
C ASP A 84 -8.82 7.57 34.76
N LYS A 85 -9.70 7.33 35.75
CA LYS A 85 -10.06 8.28 36.80
C LYS A 85 -8.87 8.69 37.69
N LYS A 86 -7.76 7.94 37.66
CA LYS A 86 -6.51 8.26 38.38
C LYS A 86 -5.74 9.44 37.77
N TYR A 87 -5.99 9.77 36.51
CA TYR A 87 -5.29 10.85 35.78
C TYR A 87 -6.23 12.03 35.50
N PRO A 88 -5.70 13.23 35.20
CA PRO A 88 -6.52 14.34 34.72
C PRO A 88 -7.33 13.93 33.49
N PRO A 89 -8.50 14.54 33.23
CA PRO A 89 -9.39 14.14 32.14
C PRO A 89 -8.70 14.33 30.78
N ARG A 90 -8.15 13.24 30.25
CA ARG A 90 -7.48 13.16 28.96
C ARG A 90 -7.60 11.74 28.40
N PHE A 91 -7.54 11.62 27.07
CA PHE A 91 -7.43 10.33 26.41
C PHE A 91 -6.02 9.77 26.59
N LEU A 92 -5.92 8.49 26.98
CA LEU A 92 -4.64 7.80 27.10
C LEU A 92 -4.32 7.09 25.79
N TYR A 93 -3.02 7.02 25.46
CA TYR A 93 -2.49 6.28 24.31
C TYR A 93 -3.11 6.66 22.94
N PRO A 94 -3.24 7.96 22.58
CA PRO A 94 -3.92 8.39 21.36
C PRO A 94 -3.29 7.83 20.07
N LYS A 95 -1.95 7.75 20.00
CA LYS A 95 -1.24 7.17 18.85
C LYS A 95 -1.59 5.70 18.67
N GLU A 96 -1.71 4.95 19.75
CA GLU A 96 -2.05 3.53 19.74
C GLU A 96 -3.50 3.30 19.30
N TRP A 97 -4.44 4.15 19.71
CA TRP A 97 -5.81 4.13 19.22
C TRP A 97 -5.90 4.40 17.72
N GLN A 98 -5.07 5.31 17.20
CA GLN A 98 -4.98 5.55 15.76
C GLN A 98 -4.42 4.31 15.02
N HIS A 99 -3.35 3.68 15.51
CA HIS A 99 -2.83 2.44 14.93
C HIS A 99 -3.86 1.30 14.97
N LEU A 100 -4.57 1.14 16.09
CA LEU A 100 -5.66 0.18 16.24
C LEU A 100 -6.72 0.41 15.15
N THR A 101 -7.12 1.67 14.94
CA THR A 101 -8.09 2.03 13.91
C THR A 101 -7.58 1.70 12.50
N MET A 102 -6.30 2.00 12.20
CA MET A 102 -5.68 1.63 10.92
C MET A 102 -5.72 0.11 10.67
N PHE A 103 -5.44 -0.71 11.68
CA PHE A 103 -5.43 -2.17 11.55
C PHE A 103 -6.85 -2.75 11.45
N ILE A 104 -7.82 -2.19 12.16
CA ILE A 104 -9.24 -2.54 12.01
C ILE A 104 -9.72 -2.23 10.59
N LEU A 105 -9.37 -1.07 10.02
CA LEU A 105 -9.72 -0.72 8.64
C LEU A 105 -9.15 -1.72 7.64
N LEU A 106 -7.91 -2.17 7.82
CA LEU A 106 -7.31 -3.21 6.99
C LEU A 106 -8.07 -4.54 7.08
N THR A 107 -8.48 -4.94 8.30
CA THR A 107 -9.31 -6.14 8.50
C THR A 107 -10.65 -6.00 7.80
N LEU A 108 -11.35 -4.87 7.97
CA LEU A 108 -12.64 -4.61 7.34
C LEU A 108 -12.54 -4.58 5.82
N ASN A 109 -11.47 -4.00 5.26
CA ASN A 109 -11.20 -4.05 3.83
C ASN A 109 -11.04 -5.50 3.34
N GLY A 110 -10.29 -6.32 4.08
CA GLY A 110 -10.17 -7.76 3.81
C GLY A 110 -11.51 -8.50 3.89
N CYS A 111 -12.35 -8.20 4.88
CA CYS A 111 -13.69 -8.75 5.01
C CYS A 111 -14.56 -8.40 3.79
N VAL A 112 -14.51 -7.16 3.32
CA VAL A 112 -15.26 -6.73 2.12
C VAL A 112 -14.78 -7.48 0.88
N ASP A 113 -13.48 -7.63 0.69
CA ASP A 113 -12.90 -8.38 -0.44
C ASP A 113 -13.32 -9.86 -0.42
N VAL A 114 -13.31 -10.50 0.76
CA VAL A 114 -13.76 -11.90 0.92
C VAL A 114 -15.26 -12.00 0.71
N MET A 115 -16.06 -11.12 1.31
CA MET A 115 -17.52 -11.14 1.18
C MET A 115 -17.94 -10.94 -0.28
N SER A 116 -17.35 -9.98 -0.98
CA SER A 116 -17.62 -9.72 -2.40
C SER A 116 -17.36 -10.94 -3.27
N ARG A 117 -16.22 -11.63 -3.09
CA ARG A 117 -15.80 -12.71 -4.00
C ARG A 117 -16.30 -14.10 -3.62
N ASN A 118 -16.56 -14.34 -2.33
CA ASN A 118 -16.84 -15.68 -1.82
C ASN A 118 -18.25 -15.85 -1.24
N LEU A 119 -18.85 -14.81 -0.68
CA LEU A 119 -20.13 -14.91 0.04
C LEU A 119 -21.31 -14.39 -0.76
N LEU A 120 -21.11 -13.35 -1.57
CA LEU A 120 -22.17 -12.81 -2.42
C LEU A 120 -22.45 -13.69 -3.64
N PRO A 121 -23.71 -13.79 -4.10
CA PRO A 121 -24.06 -14.54 -5.31
C PRO A 121 -23.35 -14.06 -6.58
N GLN A 122 -22.95 -12.78 -6.60
CA GLN A 122 -22.20 -12.16 -7.67
C GLN A 122 -21.16 -11.20 -7.09
N ARG A 123 -19.96 -11.20 -7.68
CA ARG A 123 -18.86 -10.32 -7.28
C ARG A 123 -19.24 -8.85 -7.43
N CYS A 124 -19.05 -8.06 -6.37
CA CYS A 124 -19.33 -6.64 -6.35
C CYS A 124 -18.03 -5.81 -6.39
N VAL A 125 -17.51 -5.58 -7.60
CA VAL A 125 -16.25 -4.83 -7.81
C VAL A 125 -16.34 -3.40 -7.27
N LEU A 126 -17.51 -2.77 -7.36
CA LEU A 126 -17.74 -1.42 -6.83
C LEU A 126 -17.56 -1.37 -5.31
N LEU A 127 -18.02 -2.41 -4.58
CA LEU A 127 -17.87 -2.50 -3.13
C LEU A 127 -16.39 -2.71 -2.76
N GLU A 128 -15.67 -3.57 -3.48
CA GLU A 128 -14.22 -3.77 -3.30
C GLU A 128 -13.47 -2.44 -3.45
N LYS A 129 -13.61 -1.77 -4.60
CA LYS A 129 -12.92 -0.49 -4.88
C LYS A 129 -13.37 0.63 -3.94
N GLY A 130 -14.67 0.74 -3.67
CA GLY A 130 -15.22 1.76 -2.76
C GLY A 130 -14.70 1.61 -1.34
N SER A 131 -14.61 0.36 -0.83
CA SER A 131 -14.04 0.11 0.49
C SER A 131 -12.56 0.42 0.57
N LEU A 132 -11.80 0.19 -0.52
CA LEU A 132 -10.38 0.51 -0.61
C LEU A 132 -10.18 2.04 -0.56
N VAL A 133 -10.92 2.78 -1.37
CA VAL A 133 -10.88 4.25 -1.38
C VAL A 133 -11.22 4.81 0.01
N LEU A 134 -12.30 4.34 0.63
CA LEU A 134 -12.69 4.75 1.98
C LEU A 134 -11.57 4.46 3.00
N THR A 135 -10.92 3.30 2.90
CA THR A 135 -9.79 2.93 3.77
C THR A 135 -8.67 3.97 3.68
N PHE A 136 -8.31 4.40 2.46
CA PHE A 136 -7.26 5.41 2.25
C PHE A 136 -7.68 6.82 2.68
N TYR A 137 -8.97 7.19 2.55
CA TYR A 137 -9.48 8.44 3.11
C TYR A 137 -9.33 8.49 4.63
N VAL A 138 -9.76 7.43 5.34
CA VAL A 138 -9.64 7.39 6.80
C VAL A 138 -8.17 7.29 7.22
N LEU A 139 -7.33 6.54 6.50
CA LEU A 139 -5.89 6.47 6.75
C LEU A 139 -5.23 7.85 6.66
N LEU A 140 -5.58 8.65 5.63
CA LEU A 140 -5.06 10.01 5.48
C LEU A 140 -5.48 10.91 6.64
N LEU A 141 -6.74 10.86 7.06
CA LEU A 141 -7.24 11.62 8.23
C LEU A 141 -6.49 11.23 9.52
N LEU A 142 -6.26 9.94 9.71
CA LEU A 142 -5.48 9.44 10.85
C LEU A 142 -4.03 9.92 10.78
N LEU A 143 -3.37 9.87 9.62
CA LEU A 143 -1.99 10.37 9.48
C LEU A 143 -1.86 11.87 9.74
N ILE A 144 -2.80 12.69 9.25
CA ILE A 144 -2.79 14.15 9.50
C ILE A 144 -2.92 14.45 11.00
N SER A 145 -3.77 13.71 11.72
CA SER A 145 -3.88 13.86 13.17
C SER A 145 -2.71 13.21 13.93
N HIS A 146 -2.07 12.18 13.36
CA HIS A 146 -0.94 11.47 13.95
C HIS A 146 0.30 12.35 14.13
N VAL A 147 0.51 13.31 13.22
CA VAL A 147 1.71 14.16 13.23
C VAL A 147 1.59 15.39 14.13
N GLN A 148 0.42 15.66 14.70
CA GLN A 148 0.16 16.91 15.43
C GLN A 148 1.05 17.10 16.68
N ASP A 149 1.51 16.01 17.29
CA ASP A 149 2.39 16.01 18.45
C ASP A 149 3.84 15.63 18.12
N THR A 150 4.21 15.60 16.83
CA THR A 150 5.55 15.22 16.36
C THR A 150 6.35 16.42 15.87
N THR A 151 7.66 16.37 16.03
CA THR A 151 8.61 17.40 15.57
C THR A 151 9.81 16.76 14.86
N GLY A 152 10.68 17.58 14.27
CA GLY A 152 11.96 17.13 13.70
C GLY A 152 11.82 16.07 12.61
N ILE A 153 12.49 14.93 12.81
CA ILE A 153 12.64 13.87 11.82
C ILE A 153 11.39 13.02 11.71
N GLU A 154 10.74 12.69 12.83
CA GLU A 154 9.47 11.96 12.83
C GLU A 154 8.42 12.73 12.01
N LEU A 155 8.35 14.04 12.20
CA LEU A 155 7.45 14.91 11.47
C LEU A 155 7.74 14.89 9.95
N GLN A 156 9.00 15.08 9.55
CA GLN A 156 9.39 15.09 8.13
C GLN A 156 9.10 13.74 7.44
N ILE A 157 9.39 12.62 8.13
CA ILE A 157 9.11 11.27 7.61
C ILE A 157 7.62 11.09 7.33
N HIS A 158 6.78 11.48 8.28
CA HIS A 158 5.34 11.32 8.16
C HIS A 158 4.72 12.30 7.17
N TYR A 159 5.24 13.52 7.00
CA TYR A 159 4.79 14.44 5.95
C TYR A 159 5.01 13.85 4.55
N LEU A 160 6.17 13.25 4.31
CA LEU A 160 6.46 12.58 3.04
C LEU A 160 5.54 11.37 2.82
N LEU A 161 5.20 10.63 3.89
CA LEU A 161 4.21 9.56 3.83
C LEU A 161 2.80 10.10 3.52
N ILE A 162 2.37 11.18 4.17
CA ILE A 162 1.09 11.85 3.93
C ILE A 162 0.97 12.27 2.46
N LEU A 163 2.03 12.82 1.87
CA LEU A 163 2.06 13.18 0.45
C LEU A 163 1.77 11.96 -0.45
N VAL A 164 2.44 10.83 -0.22
CA VAL A 164 2.23 9.61 -1.02
C VAL A 164 0.81 9.05 -0.82
N VAL A 165 0.32 9.01 0.42
CA VAL A 165 -1.03 8.53 0.75
C VAL A 165 -2.10 9.41 0.12
N PHE A 166 -1.92 10.73 0.13
CA PHE A 166 -2.81 11.68 -0.52
C PHE A 166 -2.88 11.45 -2.04
N LEU A 167 -1.72 11.32 -2.70
CA LEU A 167 -1.67 11.03 -4.13
C LEU A 167 -2.32 9.69 -4.48
N LEU A 168 -2.08 8.66 -3.65
CA LEU A 168 -2.68 7.34 -3.85
C LEU A 168 -4.21 7.39 -3.68
N MET A 169 -4.70 8.10 -2.66
CA MET A 169 -6.13 8.33 -2.46
C MET A 169 -6.78 9.00 -3.67
N LEU A 170 -6.12 10.02 -4.26
CA LEU A 170 -6.61 10.68 -5.47
C LEU A 170 -6.69 9.71 -6.65
N VAL A 171 -5.64 8.92 -6.89
CA VAL A 171 -5.62 7.91 -7.98
C VAL A 171 -6.74 6.90 -7.80
N LEU A 172 -6.88 6.31 -6.61
CA LEU A 172 -7.94 5.34 -6.32
C LEU A 172 -9.35 5.95 -6.50
N THR A 173 -9.52 7.24 -6.16
CA THR A 173 -10.78 7.95 -6.36
C THR A 173 -11.08 8.16 -7.85
N ILE A 174 -10.09 8.54 -8.65
CA ILE A 174 -10.24 8.71 -10.11
C ILE A 174 -10.58 7.37 -10.76
N GLU A 175 -10.00 6.26 -10.30
CA GLU A 175 -10.28 4.91 -10.78
C GLU A 175 -11.70 4.40 -10.49
N LEU A 176 -12.42 4.98 -9.53
CA LEU A 176 -13.85 4.69 -9.33
C LEU A 176 -14.69 5.19 -10.49
N TRP A 177 -14.34 6.36 -11.04
CA TRP A 177 -15.06 7.00 -12.14
C TRP A 177 -14.57 6.55 -13.51
N THR A 178 -13.28 6.30 -13.64
CA THR A 178 -12.61 5.93 -14.88
C THR A 178 -11.83 4.62 -14.72
N PRO A 179 -12.53 3.50 -14.56
CA PRO A 179 -11.87 2.21 -14.45
C PRO A 179 -11.09 1.90 -15.74
N ASP A 180 -10.02 1.10 -15.59
CA ASP A 180 -9.30 0.46 -16.69
C ASP A 180 -8.42 1.37 -17.56
N THR A 181 -8.04 2.55 -17.07
CA THR A 181 -6.95 3.31 -17.69
C THR A 181 -5.60 2.77 -17.24
N PHE A 182 -4.82 2.28 -18.21
CA PHE A 182 -3.50 1.71 -17.95
C PHE A 182 -2.58 2.63 -17.13
N GLN A 183 -2.62 3.94 -17.41
CA GLN A 183 -1.79 4.93 -16.73
C GLN A 183 -2.10 5.00 -15.24
N LEU A 184 -3.37 4.94 -14.83
CA LEU A 184 -3.76 4.97 -13.42
C LEU A 184 -3.26 3.71 -12.70
N LEU A 185 -3.40 2.52 -13.30
CA LEU A 185 -2.91 1.26 -12.71
C LEU A 185 -1.39 1.27 -12.50
N LEU A 186 -0.63 1.88 -13.42
CA LEU A 186 0.82 2.03 -13.29
C LEU A 186 1.19 3.01 -12.18
N ILE A 187 0.48 4.14 -12.09
CA ILE A 187 0.68 5.14 -11.04
C ILE A 187 0.29 4.57 -9.67
N GLU A 188 -0.83 3.83 -9.58
CA GLU A 188 -1.29 3.12 -8.38
C GLU A 188 -0.20 2.18 -7.88
N ALA A 189 0.29 1.28 -8.73
CA ALA A 189 1.36 0.33 -8.39
C ALA A 189 2.64 1.05 -7.93
N PHE A 190 3.04 2.13 -8.62
CA PHE A 190 4.19 2.95 -8.23
C PHE A 190 3.99 3.60 -6.86
N LEU A 191 2.81 4.16 -6.57
CA LEU A 191 2.52 4.80 -5.29
C LEU A 191 2.48 3.79 -4.13
N PHE A 192 1.98 2.56 -4.35
CA PHE A 192 2.08 1.48 -3.37
C PHE A 192 3.53 1.07 -3.09
N LEU A 193 4.37 0.98 -4.12
CA LEU A 193 5.82 0.73 -3.96
C LEU A 193 6.50 1.86 -3.18
N MET A 194 6.18 3.11 -3.50
CA MET A 194 6.69 4.28 -2.79
C MET A 194 6.27 4.25 -1.32
N MET A 195 4.99 4.05 -1.05
CA MET A 195 4.44 4.01 0.32
C MET A 195 5.07 2.88 1.13
N GLY A 196 5.14 1.67 0.58
CA GLY A 196 5.69 0.51 1.26
C GLY A 196 7.18 0.64 1.54
N SER A 197 7.96 1.04 0.52
CA SER A 197 9.41 1.22 0.68
C SER A 197 9.78 2.35 1.63
N TRP A 198 9.02 3.45 1.61
CA TRP A 198 9.21 4.56 2.55
C TRP A 198 8.87 4.16 3.99
N LEU A 199 7.76 3.43 4.22
CA LEU A 199 7.42 2.92 5.55
C LEU A 199 8.50 1.99 6.11
N MET A 200 9.10 1.14 5.28
CA MET A 200 10.22 0.30 5.71
C MET A 200 11.42 1.17 6.13
N GLN A 201 11.81 2.14 5.30
CA GLN A 201 12.92 3.06 5.59
C GLN A 201 12.66 3.90 6.84
N ALA A 202 11.43 4.39 7.03
CA ALA A 202 10.99 5.10 8.23
C ALA A 202 11.22 4.28 9.50
N GLY A 203 10.92 2.98 9.46
CA GLY A 203 11.21 2.07 10.57
C GLY A 203 12.70 2.05 10.94
N PHE A 204 13.60 2.00 9.95
CA PHE A 204 15.04 2.05 10.20
C PHE A 204 15.48 3.41 10.73
N ILE A 205 15.02 4.52 10.14
CA ILE A 205 15.43 5.86 10.59
C ILE A 205 15.01 6.10 12.05
N LEU A 206 13.76 5.78 12.40
CA LEU A 206 13.20 6.08 13.73
C LEU A 206 13.64 5.12 14.84
N TYR A 207 13.93 3.86 14.53
CA TYR A 207 14.12 2.84 15.59
C TYR A 207 15.42 2.05 15.50
N ARG A 208 16.01 1.92 14.30
CA ARG A 208 17.21 1.09 14.06
C ARG A 208 18.09 1.71 12.98
N PRO A 209 18.76 2.84 13.25
CA PRO A 209 19.55 3.53 12.25
C PRO A 209 20.64 2.60 11.71
N VAL A 210 20.70 2.45 10.38
CA VAL A 210 21.63 1.52 9.72
C VAL A 210 23.09 1.89 9.98
N THR A 211 23.38 3.18 10.16
CA THR A 211 24.72 3.70 10.46
C THR A 211 25.14 3.46 11.91
N GLY A 212 24.23 3.06 12.79
CA GLY A 212 24.45 2.94 14.24
C GLY A 212 24.45 4.27 14.99
N TYR A 213 24.38 5.41 14.28
CA TYR A 213 24.30 6.74 14.88
C TYR A 213 22.84 7.20 14.98
N PRO A 214 22.40 7.74 16.13
CA PRO A 214 21.05 8.27 16.28
C PRO A 214 20.92 9.57 15.47
N TRP A 215 19.78 9.71 14.80
CA TRP A 215 19.42 10.93 14.09
C TRP A 215 18.99 12.02 15.08
N GLN A 216 19.27 13.28 14.76
CA GLN A 216 19.02 14.44 15.63
C GLN A 216 17.86 15.31 15.10
N ASP A 217 16.81 15.45 15.90
CA ASP A 217 15.59 16.18 15.48
C ASP A 217 15.79 17.66 15.18
N ASP A 218 16.81 18.29 15.80
CA ASP A 218 17.13 19.71 15.62
C ASP A 218 18.22 19.96 14.56
N ASP A 219 18.81 18.91 13.97
CA ASP A 219 19.82 19.04 12.93
C ASP A 219 19.16 19.16 11.54
N ILE A 220 19.30 20.33 10.93
CA ILE A 220 18.82 20.62 9.59
C ILE A 220 19.42 19.64 8.56
N SER A 221 20.68 19.23 8.73
CA SER A 221 21.34 18.28 7.83
C SER A 221 20.60 16.95 7.82
N ASP A 222 20.28 16.42 9.00
CA ASP A 222 19.56 15.16 9.16
C ASP A 222 18.16 15.24 8.50
N ILE A 223 17.41 16.32 8.73
CA ILE A 223 16.10 16.55 8.10
C ILE A 223 16.22 16.62 6.56
N MET A 224 17.26 17.27 6.04
CA MET A 224 17.52 17.34 4.59
C MET A 224 17.85 15.97 3.99
N PHE A 225 18.60 15.13 4.72
CA PHE A 225 18.92 13.77 4.28
C PHE A 225 17.70 12.85 4.24
N VAL A 226 16.73 13.02 5.15
CA VAL A 226 15.44 12.29 5.07
C VAL A 226 14.78 12.51 3.70
N THR A 227 14.70 13.76 3.25
CA THR A 227 14.13 14.10 1.93
C THR A 227 14.98 13.56 0.78
N THR A 228 16.30 13.57 0.94
CA THR A 228 17.24 13.00 -0.04
C THR A 228 17.00 11.50 -0.22
N PHE A 229 16.85 10.76 0.88
CA PHE A 229 16.53 9.33 0.84
C PHE A 229 15.17 9.08 0.19
N PHE A 230 14.16 9.88 0.50
CA PHE A 230 12.86 9.80 -0.17
C PHE A 230 12.99 9.94 -1.70
N CYS A 231 13.78 10.89 -2.17
CA CYS A 231 14.06 11.05 -3.60
C CYS A 231 14.78 9.83 -4.21
N TRP A 232 15.67 9.16 -3.48
CA TRP A 232 16.29 7.91 -3.96
C TRP A 232 15.24 6.81 -4.13
N HIS A 233 14.28 6.68 -3.20
CA HIS A 233 13.16 5.75 -3.35
C HIS A 233 12.34 6.06 -4.61
N VAL A 234 12.07 7.34 -4.90
CA VAL A 234 11.37 7.76 -6.14
C VAL A 234 12.11 7.25 -7.38
N MET A 235 13.42 7.50 -7.46
CA MET A 235 14.25 7.08 -8.61
C MET A 235 14.32 5.56 -8.76
N ILE A 236 14.50 4.84 -7.66
CA ILE A 236 14.62 3.38 -7.65
C ILE A 236 13.27 2.74 -8.05
N ASN A 237 12.17 3.14 -7.43
CA ASN A 237 10.84 2.60 -7.75
C ASN A 237 10.39 2.94 -9.17
N GLN A 238 10.75 4.13 -9.69
CA GLN A 238 10.50 4.47 -11.08
C GLN A 238 11.26 3.53 -12.03
N THR A 239 12.50 3.19 -11.69
CA THR A 239 13.33 2.27 -12.48
C THR A 239 12.73 0.87 -12.51
N TYR A 240 12.25 0.36 -11.36
CA TYR A 240 11.54 -0.91 -11.31
C TYR A 240 10.30 -0.90 -12.21
N SER A 241 9.44 0.13 -12.09
CA SER A 241 8.27 0.29 -12.97
C SER A 241 8.65 0.30 -14.46
N LYS A 242 9.78 0.94 -14.83
CA LYS A 242 10.29 0.93 -16.21
C LYS A 242 10.86 -0.41 -16.66
N ILE A 243 11.53 -1.18 -15.81
CA ILE A 243 12.08 -2.50 -16.18
C ILE A 243 10.96 -3.46 -16.58
N TYR A 244 9.84 -3.41 -15.86
CA TYR A 244 8.65 -4.19 -16.18
C TYR A 244 8.00 -3.74 -17.51
N LEU A 245 8.10 -2.46 -17.88
CA LEU A 245 7.60 -1.92 -19.16
C LEU A 245 8.57 -2.12 -20.34
N GLY A 246 9.88 -2.05 -20.08
CA GLY A 246 10.94 -2.02 -21.09
C GLY A 246 11.21 -3.35 -21.78
N LYS A 247 10.71 -4.47 -21.22
CA LYS A 247 10.73 -5.77 -21.93
C LYS A 247 9.92 -5.76 -23.23
N LYS A 248 8.97 -4.83 -23.39
CA LYS A 248 8.18 -4.68 -24.63
C LYS A 248 9.00 -4.23 -25.85
N HIS A 249 9.99 -3.35 -25.67
CA HIS A 249 10.74 -2.78 -26.81
C HIS A 249 11.86 -3.68 -27.35
N ARG A 250 12.19 -4.79 -26.66
CA ARG A 250 13.26 -5.70 -27.08
C ARG A 250 12.75 -6.96 -27.79
N GLU A 251 11.44 -7.22 -27.73
CA GLU A 251 10.82 -8.40 -28.36
C GLU A 251 10.04 -8.09 -29.64
N GLU A 252 10.05 -6.84 -30.13
CA GLU A 252 9.53 -6.54 -31.46
C GLU A 252 10.52 -7.07 -32.51
N PRO A 253 10.17 -8.10 -33.31
CA PRO A 253 11.05 -8.52 -34.39
C PRO A 253 11.08 -7.39 -35.40
N ARG A 254 12.28 -6.86 -35.68
CA ARG A 254 12.50 -6.05 -36.89
C ARG A 254 12.14 -6.92 -38.09
N SER A 255 10.89 -6.83 -38.52
CA SER A 255 10.45 -7.40 -39.79
C SER A 255 11.20 -6.63 -40.88
N PHE A 256 12.20 -7.33 -41.40
CA PHE A 256 13.00 -6.91 -42.54
C PHE A 256 12.06 -6.53 -43.67
N PHE A 257 12.12 -5.27 -44.11
CA PHE A 257 11.53 -4.82 -45.36
C PHE A 257 12.12 -5.67 -46.50
N LEU A 258 11.35 -6.62 -47.03
CA LEU A 258 11.59 -7.17 -48.36
C LEU A 258 10.83 -6.30 -49.37
N PRO A 259 11.52 -5.63 -50.31
CA PRO A 259 10.82 -4.93 -51.37
C PRO A 259 10.22 -5.96 -52.35
N ARG A 260 8.91 -5.87 -52.57
CA ARG A 260 8.22 -6.54 -53.68
C ARG A 260 8.96 -6.23 -54.98
N ARG A 261 9.57 -7.23 -55.62
CA ARG A 261 9.90 -7.13 -57.05
C ARG A 261 8.58 -7.10 -57.82
N LYS A 262 8.39 -6.02 -58.59
CA LYS A 262 7.49 -6.00 -59.74
C LYS A 262 8.19 -6.66 -60.91
N GLN A 263 7.62 -7.76 -61.39
CA GLN A 263 7.47 -8.26 -62.77
C GLN A 263 7.45 -9.79 -62.74
#